data_AF-A0ABD3DBP8-F1
#
_entry.id   AF-A0ABD3DBP8-F1
#
_cell.length_a   1.000
_cell.length_b   1.000
_cell.length_c   1.000
_cell.angle_alpha   90.00
_cell.angle_beta   90.00
_cell.angle_gamma   90.00
#
_symmetry.space_group_name_H-M   'P 1'
#
loop_
_entity.id
_entity.type
_entity.pdbx_description
1 polymer ?
#
loop_
_entity_poly.entity_id
_entity_poly.type
_entity_poly.pdbx_seq_one_letter_code
_entity_poly.pdbx_strand_id
1 'polypeptide(L)'
;MFIFIIIPVLAIVLLWTWQFFNWAWLKPKEIERLFRNQGMKGNSYKFLDGDSKETGSMYEEAYSKPIAFNDDIIPRVMPNIFDSINKYGNRSISEYMYTSKRG
;
A
#
# COMPACT_ATOMS: atom_id res chain seq x y z
N MET A 1 35.92 32.42 11.15
CA MET A 1 34.53 32.92 11.00
C MET A 1 33.61 31.89 10.34
N PHE A 2 33.98 31.28 9.20
CA PHE A 2 33.13 30.28 8.51
C PHE A 2 32.87 28.97 9.28
N ILE A 3 33.81 28.50 10.09
CA ILE A 3 33.65 27.26 10.90
C ILE A 3 32.42 27.33 11.83
N PHE A 4 32.15 28.52 12.40
CA PHE A 4 31.00 28.71 13.28
C PHE A 4 29.65 28.64 12.56
N ILE A 5 29.64 28.79 11.23
CA ILE A 5 28.44 28.65 10.39
C ILE A 5 28.33 27.22 9.84
N ILE A 6 29.46 26.58 9.52
CA ILE A 6 29.48 25.23 8.94
C ILE A 6 29.00 24.18 9.94
N ILE A 7 29.43 24.25 11.21
CA ILE A 7 29.04 23.28 12.25
C ILE A 7 27.52 23.18 12.44
N PRO A 8 26.77 24.28 12.67
CA PRO A 8 25.32 24.20 12.84
C PRO A 8 24.60 23.74 11.57
N VAL A 9 25.07 24.15 10.39
CA VAL A 9 24.50 23.69 9.12
C VAL A 9 24.67 22.18 8.97
N LEU A 10 25.86 21.66 9.27
CA LEU A 10 26.13 20.22 9.22
C LEU A 10 25.24 19.45 10.20
N ALA A 11 25.06 19.98 11.41
CA ALA A 11 24.18 19.38 12.42
C ALA A 11 22.71 19.32 11.95
N ILE A 12 22.21 20.41 11.34
CA ILE A 12 20.84 20.44 10.79
C ILE A 12 20.67 19.39 9.69
N VAL A 13 21.64 19.27 8.77
CA VAL A 13 21.61 18.28 7.70
C VAL A 13 21.58 16.86 8.26
N LEU A 14 22.42 16.57 9.27
CA LEU A 14 22.45 15.25 9.94
C LEU A 14 21.12 14.93 10.63
N LEU A 15 20.49 15.91 11.28
CA LEU A 15 19.18 15.71 11.90
C LEU A 15 18.10 15.45 10.86
N TRP A 16 18.12 16.18 9.75
CA TRP A 16 17.17 16.00 8.65
C TRP A 16 17.30 14.64 7.98
N THR A 17 18.52 14.19 7.69
CA THR A 17 18.75 12.87 7.08
C THR A 17 18.32 11.74 8.02
N TRP A 18 18.60 11.86 9.32
CA TRP A 18 18.15 10.90 10.32
C TRP A 18 16.61 10.86 10.43
N GLN A 19 15.97 12.02 10.49
CA GLN A 19 14.51 12.12 10.56
C GLN A 19 13.85 11.55 9.30
N PHE A 20 14.40 11.85 8.13
CA PHE A 20 13.95 11.32 6.86
C PHE A 20 14.07 9.80 6.81
N PHE A 21 15.20 9.25 7.25
CA PHE A 21 15.40 7.79 7.31
C PHE A 21 14.39 7.11 8.25
N ASN A 22 14.20 7.66 9.44
CA ASN A 22 13.22 7.14 10.40
C ASN A 22 11.80 7.18 9.84
N TRP A 23 11.42 8.28 9.18
CA TRP A 23 10.12 8.42 8.56
C TRP A 23 9.93 7.51 7.35
N ALA A 24 10.92 7.41 6.46
CA ALA A 24 10.83 6.65 5.21
C ALA A 24 10.98 5.13 5.40
N TRP A 25 11.57 4.68 6.52
CA TRP A 25 11.85 3.26 6.76
C TRP A 25 11.26 2.68 8.04
N LEU A 26 11.43 3.34 9.20
CA LEU A 26 10.96 2.78 10.48
C LEU A 26 9.45 2.89 10.65
N LYS A 27 8.86 4.07 10.37
CA LYS A 27 7.41 4.26 10.49
C LYS A 27 6.59 3.29 9.64
N PRO A 28 6.87 3.07 8.34
CA PRO A 28 6.11 2.15 7.51
C PRO A 28 6.16 0.72 8.05
N LYS A 29 7.33 0.29 8.54
CA LYS A 29 7.53 -1.06 9.09
C LYS A 29 6.84 -1.27 10.43
N GLU A 30 6.72 -0.23 11.24
CA GLU A 30 5.94 -0.26 12.47
C GLU A 30 4.45 -0.43 12.16
N ILE A 31 3.91 0.35 11.22
CA ILE A 31 2.53 0.25 10.76
C ILE A 31 2.24 -1.13 10.17
N GLU A 32 3.15 -1.68 9.35
CA GLU A 32 3.03 -3.04 8.81
C GLU A 32 2.92 -4.10 9.92
N ARG A 33 3.72 -3.96 10.98
CA ARG A 33 3.65 -4.87 12.14
C ARG A 33 2.32 -4.75 12.87
N LEU A 34 1.81 -3.54 13.06
CA LEU A 34 0.51 -3.31 13.71
C LEU A 34 -0.62 -3.97 12.92
N PHE A 35 -0.65 -3.79 11.59
CA PHE A 35 -1.66 -4.44 10.74
C PHE A 35 -1.55 -5.96 10.74
N ARG A 36 -0.33 -6.51 10.69
CA ARG A 36 -0.12 -7.96 10.80
C ARG A 36 -0.60 -8.53 12.14
N ASN A 37 -0.41 -7.80 13.23
CA ASN A 37 -0.89 -8.21 14.55
C ASN A 37 -2.43 -8.17 14.64
N GLN A 38 -3.09 -7.32 13.86
CA GLN A 38 -4.55 -7.30 13.70
C GLN A 38 -5.08 -8.41 12.77
N GLY A 39 -4.21 -9.28 12.24
CA GLY A 39 -4.59 -10.33 11.30
C GLY A 39 -4.65 -9.87 9.84
N MET A 40 -4.36 -8.60 9.55
CA MET A 40 -4.28 -8.09 8.18
C MET A 40 -2.92 -8.45 7.57
N LYS A 41 -2.87 -9.54 6.81
CA LYS A 41 -1.73 -9.88 5.95
C LYS A 41 -1.82 -9.10 4.63
N GLY A 42 -1.41 -7.84 4.67
CA GLY A 42 -1.16 -7.04 3.46
C GLY A 42 0.19 -7.36 2.81
N ASN A 43 0.48 -6.70 1.69
CA ASN A 43 1.81 -6.71 1.08
C ASN A 43 2.85 -6.05 2.01
N SER A 44 4.09 -6.53 1.97
CA SER A 44 5.19 -5.88 2.71
C SER A 44 5.54 -4.52 2.11
N TYR A 45 5.99 -3.59 2.95
CA TYR A 45 6.37 -2.26 2.51
C TYR A 45 7.51 -2.30 1.48
N LYS A 46 7.31 -1.62 0.34
CA LYS A 46 8.34 -1.33 -0.68
C LYS A 46 8.68 0.16 -0.61
N PHE A 47 9.97 0.49 -0.59
CA PHE A 47 10.46 1.85 -0.36
C PHE A 47 9.89 2.87 -1.37
N LEU A 48 9.27 3.93 -0.84
CA LEU A 48 8.66 5.08 -1.53
C LEU A 48 7.48 4.78 -2.47
N ASP A 49 7.54 3.70 -3.24
CA ASP A 49 6.54 3.41 -4.27
C ASP A 49 5.46 2.43 -3.77
N GLY A 50 5.76 1.59 -2.79
CA GLY A 50 4.78 0.61 -2.30
C GLY A 50 4.20 -0.21 -3.46
N ASP A 51 2.88 -0.26 -3.53
CA ASP A 51 2.12 -0.92 -4.61
C ASP A 51 1.52 0.07 -5.63
N SER A 52 1.97 1.33 -5.61
CA SER A 52 1.49 2.38 -6.54
C SER A 52 1.68 1.98 -8.00
N LYS A 53 2.83 1.38 -8.34
CA LYS A 53 3.19 0.98 -9.70
C LYS A 53 2.31 -0.14 -10.21
N GLU A 54 2.08 -1.15 -9.39
CA GLU A 54 1.17 -2.26 -9.72
C GLU A 54 -0.25 -1.73 -9.91
N THR A 55 -0.71 -0.91 -8.97
CA THR A 55 -2.01 -0.25 -9.05
C THR A 55 -2.14 0.60 -10.32
N GLY A 56 -1.13 1.42 -10.63
CA GLY A 56 -1.09 2.28 -11.82
C GLY A 56 -1.15 1.47 -13.11
N SER A 57 -0.42 0.35 -13.19
CA SER A 57 -0.47 -0.54 -14.36
C SER A 57 -1.85 -1.20 -14.55
N MET A 58 -2.53 -1.55 -13.46
CA MET A 58 -3.90 -2.07 -13.52
C MET A 58 -4.89 -1.02 -14.05
N TYR A 59 -4.72 0.24 -13.64
CA TYR A 59 -5.52 1.35 -14.18
C TYR A 59 -5.23 1.60 -15.65
N GLU A 60 -3.96 1.61 -16.06
CA GLU A 60 -3.56 1.79 -17.46
C GLU A 60 -4.17 0.71 -18.35
N GLU A 61 -4.07 -0.56 -17.92
CA GLU A 61 -4.69 -1.68 -18.63
C GLU A 61 -6.22 -1.53 -18.70
N ALA A 62 -6.87 -1.18 -17.59
CA ALA A 62 -8.31 -0.99 -17.54
C ALA A 62 -8.81 0.13 -18.46
N TYR A 63 -8.07 1.24 -18.56
CA TYR A 63 -8.41 2.35 -19.45
C TYR A 63 -8.08 2.09 -20.92
N SER A 64 -7.09 1.23 -21.20
CA SER A 64 -6.72 0.84 -22.56
C SER A 64 -7.82 0.04 -23.29
N LYS A 65 -8.66 -0.67 -22.54
CA LYS A 65 -9.72 -1.52 -23.10
C LYS A 65 -10.98 -0.69 -23.37
N PRO A 66 -11.61 -0.80 -24.55
CA PRO A 66 -12.92 -0.21 -24.78
C PRO A 66 -13.98 -0.91 -23.92
N ILE A 67 -15.00 -0.17 -23.47
CA ILE A 67 -16.12 -0.70 -22.68
C ILE A 67 -17.42 -0.45 -23.43
N ALA A 68 -18.29 -1.46 -23.52
CA ALA A 68 -19.62 -1.28 -24.10
C ALA A 68 -20.56 -0.61 -23.08
N PHE A 69 -21.65 -0.01 -23.56
CA PHE A 69 -22.62 0.68 -22.70
C PHE A 69 -23.28 -0.24 -21.67
N ASN A 70 -23.35 -1.54 -21.96
CA ASN A 70 -24.00 -2.55 -21.12
C ASN A 70 -23.01 -3.38 -20.29
N ASP A 71 -21.70 -3.11 -20.39
CA ASP A 71 -20.67 -3.81 -19.64
C ASP A 71 -20.54 -3.25 -18.22
N ASP A 72 -20.09 -4.09 -17.29
CA ASP A 72 -19.82 -3.67 -15.92
C ASP A 72 -18.67 -2.65 -15.87
N ILE A 73 -18.95 -1.49 -15.27
CA ILE A 73 -18.01 -0.38 -15.13
C ILE A 73 -17.04 -0.58 -13.95
N ILE A 74 -17.39 -1.42 -12.98
CA ILE A 74 -16.62 -1.61 -11.74
C ILE A 74 -15.17 -2.06 -11.97
N PRO A 75 -14.87 -3.04 -12.86
CA PRO A 75 -13.50 -3.44 -13.17
C PRO A 75 -12.65 -2.31 -13.76
N ARG A 76 -13.28 -1.29 -14.35
CA ARG A 76 -12.59 -0.15 -14.95
C ARG A 76 -12.30 0.96 -13.95
N VAL A 77 -13.26 1.26 -13.08
CA VAL A 77 -13.15 2.36 -12.10
C VAL A 77 -12.30 1.95 -10.89
N MET A 78 -12.36 0.68 -10.49
CA MET A 78 -11.64 0.16 -9.33
C MET A 78 -11.00 -1.22 -9.64
N PRO A 79 -10.09 -1.31 -10.63
CA PRO A 79 -9.49 -2.57 -11.06
C PRO A 79 -8.77 -3.31 -9.93
N ASN A 80 -8.08 -2.58 -9.05
CA ASN A 80 -7.36 -3.12 -7.89
C ASN A 80 -8.28 -3.79 -6.86
N ILE A 81 -9.45 -3.20 -6.58
CA ILE A 81 -10.44 -3.76 -5.66
C ILE A 81 -11.13 -4.97 -6.31
N PHE A 82 -11.50 -4.84 -7.58
CA PHE A 82 -12.11 -5.94 -8.34
C PHE A 82 -11.20 -7.17 -8.38
N ASP A 83 -9.90 -6.99 -8.67
CA ASP A 83 -8.92 -8.09 -8.65
C ASP A 83 -8.76 -8.69 -7.24
N SER A 84 -8.71 -7.84 -6.21
CA SER A 84 -8.63 -8.30 -4.82
C SER A 84 -9.86 -9.14 -4.41
N ILE A 85 -11.06 -8.73 -4.82
CA ILE A 85 -12.29 -9.49 -4.56
C ILE A 85 -12.29 -10.80 -5.33
N ASN A 86 -11.89 -10.82 -6.60
CA ASN A 86 -11.80 -12.07 -7.37
C ASN A 86 -10.78 -13.04 -6.74
N LYS A 87 -9.66 -12.53 -6.25
CA LYS A 87 -8.57 -13.32 -5.68
C LYS A 87 -8.84 -13.83 -4.27
N TYR A 88 -9.47 -13.01 -3.42
CA TYR A 88 -9.64 -13.30 -1.99
C TYR A 88 -11.11 -13.43 -1.54
N GLY A 89 -12.07 -12.92 -2.32
CA GLY A 89 -13.50 -12.85 -1.96
C GLY A 89 -14.17 -14.22 -1.81
N ASN A 90 -13.78 -15.21 -2.61
CA ASN A 90 -14.28 -16.58 -2.43
C ASN A 90 -13.80 -17.21 -1.11
N ARG A 91 -12.59 -16.86 -0.65
CA ARG A 91 -12.08 -17.35 0.64
C ARG A 91 -12.84 -16.73 1.79
N SER A 92 -13.06 -15.41 1.80
CA SER A 92 -13.78 -14.74 2.88
C SER A 92 -15.22 -15.24 3.02
N ILE A 93 -15.96 -15.39 1.92
CA ILE A 93 -17.34 -15.92 1.96
C ILE A 93 -17.37 -17.37 2.47
N SER A 94 -16.42 -18.21 2.03
CA SER A 94 -16.33 -19.60 2.50
C SER A 94 -16.03 -19.67 4.00
N GLU A 95 -15.11 -18.84 4.51
CA GLU A 95 -14.74 -18.80 5.93
C GLU A 95 -15.91 -18.33 6.82
N TYR A 96 -16.69 -17.34 6.35
CA TYR A 96 -17.93 -16.93 7.01
C TYR A 96 -18.97 -18.04 7.06
N MET A 97 -19.17 -18.79 5.97
CA MET A 97 -20.10 -19.94 5.97
C MET A 97 -19.62 -21.07 6.89
N TYR A 98 -18.32 -21.35 6.93
CA TYR A 98 -17.74 -22.39 7.80
C TYR A 98 -17.84 -22.03 9.30
N THR A 99 -17.65 -20.77 9.67
CA THR A 99 -17.76 -20.31 11.06
C THR A 99 -19.22 -20.24 11.54
N SER A 100 -20.15 -19.84 10.65
CA SER A 100 -21.58 -19.79 10.94
C SER A 100 -22.23 -21.18 11.13
N LYS A 101 -21.65 -22.26 10.59
CA LYS A 101 -22.15 -23.63 10.80
C LYS A 101 -21.57 -24.34 12.02
N ARG A 102 -20.63 -23.71 12.73
CA ARG A 102 -19.90 -24.30 13.85
C ARG A 102 -20.38 -23.82 15.23
N GLY A 103 -21.30 -22.86 15.25
CA GLY A 103 -22.10 -22.46 16.43
C GLY A 103 -23.55 -22.87 16.24
#